data_AF-A0A968CSC3-F1
#
_entry.id   AF-A0A968CSC3-F1
#
_cell.length_a   1.000
_cell.length_b   1.000
_cell.length_c   1.000
_cell.angle_alpha   90.00
_cell.angle_beta   90.00
_cell.angle_gamma   90.00
#
_symmetry.space_group_name_H-M   'P 1'
#
loop_
_entity.id
_entity.type
_entity.pdbx_description
1 polymer ?
#
loop_
_entity_poly.entity_id
_entity_poly.type
_entity_poly.pdbx_seq_one_letter_code
_entity_poly.pdbx_strand_id
1 'polypeptide(L)' 'MTKHIFNPDYHDCYEYHGNTTIELTRRQGEITLWRDWITFDTVQEAADYFNEHCSGYEYAGS' A
#
# COMPACT_ATOMS: atom_id res chain seq x y z
N MET A 1 -3.98 -9.11 -4.12
CA MET A 1 -2.51 -8.95 -4.04
C MET A 1 -2.21 -8.02 -2.89
N THR A 2 -1.19 -8.29 -2.10
CA THR A 2 -0.90 -7.50 -0.89
C THR A 2 0.57 -7.10 -0.89
N LYS A 3 0.85 -5.84 -0.57
CA LYS A 3 2.20 -5.28 -0.48
C LYS A 3 2.37 -4.53 0.84
N HIS A 4 3.58 -4.64 1.41
CA HIS A 4 3.91 -4.05 2.70
C HIS A 4 5.08 -3.08 2.54
N ILE A 5 4.91 -1.87 3.07
CA ILE A 5 5.97 -0.87 3.18
C ILE A 5 6.27 -0.66 4.66
N PHE A 6 7.50 -0.96 5.05
CA PHE A 6 7.96 -0.82 6.42
C PHE A 6 8.70 0.51 6.58
N ASN A 7 8.19 1.35 7.48
CA ASN A 7 8.85 2.55 7.96
C ASN A 7 9.32 2.31 9.40
N PRO A 8 10.27 3.10 9.93
CA PRO A 8 10.75 2.93 11.30
C PRO A 8 9.66 2.96 12.37
N ASP A 9 8.61 3.77 12.16
CA ASP A 9 7.57 4.02 13.17
C ASP A 9 6.24 3.30 12.89
N TYR A 10 6.01 2.85 11.64
CA TYR A 10 4.76 2.24 11.21
C TYR A 10 4.96 1.35 9.97
N HIS A 11 3.99 0.50 9.68
CA HIS A 11 3.94 -0.24 8.43
C HIS A 11 2.64 0.03 7.69
N ASP A 12 2.75 0.19 6.37
CA ASP A 12 1.62 0.35 5.46
C ASP A 12 1.35 -0.97 4.75
N CYS A 13 0.10 -1.39 4.76
CA CYS A 13 -0.41 -2.54 4.01
C CYS A 13 -1.30 -2.05 2.88
N TYR A 14 -0.88 -2.31 1.65
CA TYR A 14 -1.68 -2.06 0.45
C TYR A 14 -2.30 -3.38 0.00
N GLU A 15 -3.62 -3.44 -0.10
CA GLU A 15 -4.36 -4.61 -0.58
C GLU A 15 -5.16 -4.28 -1.84
N TYR A 16 -4.87 -5.01 -2.90
CA TYR A 16 -5.49 -4.84 -4.20
C TYR A 16 -6.30 -6.08 -4.60
N HIS A 17 -7.60 -5.90 -4.85
CA HIS A 17 -8.53 -7.00 -5.13
C HIS A 17 -8.81 -7.24 -6.62
N GLY A 18 -8.07 -6.59 -7.53
CA GLY A 18 -8.30 -6.73 -8.98
C GLY A 18 -9.45 -5.89 -9.51
N ASN A 19 -9.75 -4.76 -8.86
CA ASN A 19 -10.79 -3.82 -9.24
C ASN A 19 -10.21 -2.40 -9.39
N THR A 20 -11.01 -1.35 -9.23
CA THR A 20 -10.53 0.05 -9.33
C THR A 20 -10.11 0.65 -7.99
N THR A 21 -9.94 -0.18 -6.96
CA THR A 21 -9.70 0.27 -5.58
C THR A 21 -8.55 -0.49 -4.93
N ILE A 22 -7.79 0.21 -4.10
CA ILE A 22 -6.75 -0.37 -3.26
C ILE A 22 -7.04 0.03 -1.81
N GLU A 23 -7.13 -0.94 -0.91
CA GLU A 23 -7.19 -0.68 0.53
C GLU A 23 -5.78 -0.31 1.02
N LEU A 24 -5.67 0.80 1.75
CA LEU A 24 -4.45 1.17 2.46
C LEU A 24 -4.73 1.16 3.96
N THR A 25 -4.06 0.27 4.68
CA THR A 25 -4.13 0.21 6.14
C THR A 25 -2.76 0.54 6.72
N ARG A 26 -2.68 1.60 7.55
CA ARG A 26 -1.47 1.92 8.33
C ARG A 26 -1.57 1.36 9.73
N ARG A 27 -0.51 0.69 10.17
CA ARG A 27 -0.45 0.03 11.48
C ARG A 27 0.86 0.35 12.20
N GLN A 28 0.80 0.41 13.53
CA GLN A 28 1.95 0.50 14.40
C GLN A 28 1.89 -0.68 15.38
N GLY A 29 2.77 -1.67 15.18
CA GLY A 29 2.66 -2.96 15.85
C GLY A 29 1.32 -3.63 15.52
N GLU A 30 0.55 -3.99 16.56
CA GLU A 30 -0.75 -4.62 16.39
C GLU A 30 -1.89 -3.61 16.14
N ILE A 31 -1.65 -2.32 16.40
CA ILE A 31 -2.66 -1.26 16.36
C ILE A 31 -2.83 -0.76 14.93
N THR A 32 -4.08 -0.74 14.43
CA THR A 32 -4.44 -0.03 13.21
C THR A 32 -4.62 1.45 13.52
N LEU A 33 -3.77 2.30 12.93
CA LEU A 33 -3.86 3.75 13.10
C LEU A 33 -4.97 4.33 12.23
N TRP A 34 -5.05 3.89 10.97
CA TRP A 34 -6.11 4.27 10.06
C TRP A 34 -6.21 3.31 8.87
N ARG A 35 -7.34 3.41 8.18
CA ARG A 35 -7.65 2.71 6.93
C ARG A 35 -8.26 3.68 5.95
N ASP A 36 -7.83 3.61 4.70
CA ASP A 36 -8.33 4.43 3.59
C ASP A 36 -8.43 3.60 2.30
N TRP A 37 -9.08 4.17 1.29
CA TRP A 37 -9.26 3.57 -0.03
C TRP A 37 -8.75 4.50 -1.11
N ILE A 38 -7.80 4.02 -1.91
CA ILE A 38 -7.33 4.73 -3.10
C ILE A 38 -8.18 4.26 -4.28
N THR A 39 -8.90 5.19 -4.90
CA THR A 39 -9.83 4.91 -6.01
C THR A 39 -9.27 5.41 -7.33
N PHE A 40 -9.44 4.60 -8.37
CA PHE A 40 -9.02 4.89 -9.74
C PHE A 40 -10.22 4.81 -10.70
N ASP A 41 -10.07 5.35 -11.90
CA ASP A 41 -11.12 5.28 -12.92
C ASP A 41 -11.11 3.91 -13.64
N THR A 42 -9.93 3.30 -13.76
CA THR A 42 -9.76 2.00 -14.42
C THR A 42 -9.00 0.97 -13.57
N VAL A 43 -9.26 -0.30 -13.86
CA VAL A 43 -8.57 -1.43 -13.22
C VAL A 43 -7.08 -1.44 -13.57
N GLN A 44 -6.74 -0.99 -14.79
CA GLN A 44 -5.35 -0.90 -15.24
C GLN A 44 -4.57 0.14 -14.42
N GLU A 45 -5.13 1.32 -14.19
CA GLU A 45 -4.50 2.35 -13.35
C GLU A 45 -4.29 1.88 -11.91
N ALA A 46 -5.28 1.20 -11.32
CA ALA A 46 -5.14 0.62 -9.99
C ALA A 46 -4.03 -0.45 -9.96
N ALA A 47 -3.97 -1.32 -10.97
CA ALA A 47 -2.92 -2.32 -11.10
C ALA A 47 -1.52 -1.69 -11.25
N ASP A 48 -1.40 -0.68 -12.10
CA ASP A 48 -0.12 0.02 -12.36
C ASP A 48 0.35 0.75 -11.11
N TYR A 49 -0.53 1.48 -10.43
CA TYR A 49 -0.22 2.11 -9.16
C TYR A 49 0.24 1.08 -8.12
N PHE A 50 -0.51 -0.01 -7.95
CA PHE A 50 -0.16 -1.07 -7.01
C PHE A 50 1.20 -1.72 -7.35
N ASN A 51 1.51 -1.88 -8.62
CA ASN A 51 2.75 -2.53 -9.07
C ASN A 51 3.97 -1.62 -8.92
N GLU A 52 3.85 -0.35 -9.28
CA GLU A 52 4.97 0.60 -9.36
C GLU A 52 5.22 1.36 -8.05
N HIS A 53 4.17 1.80 -7.36
CA HIS A 53 4.29 2.72 -6.23
C HIS A 53 4.28 2.02 -4.87
N CYS A 54 3.74 0.80 -4.80
CA CYS A 54 3.72 0.02 -3.56
C CYS A 54 4.95 -0.91 -3.40
N SER A 55 5.98 -0.80 -4.25
CA SER A 55 7.26 -1.48 -4.03
C SER A 55 8.05 -0.73 -2.94
N GLY A 56 8.36 -1.40 -1.84
CA GLY A 56 9.11 -0.80 -0.75
C GLY A 56 10.47 -0.32 -1.25
N TYR A 57 10.77 0.98 -1.11
CA TYR A 57 12.15 1.44 -1.17
C TYR A 57 12.89 0.80 0.01
N GLU A 58 13.77 -0.16 -0.27
CA GLU A 58 14.83 -0.51 0.67
C GLU A 58 15.66 0.75 0.87
N TYR A 59 15.78 1.22 2.11
CA TYR A 59 16.73 2.27 2.45
C TYR A 59 18.12 1.80 2.03
N ALA A 60 18.64 2.32 0.91
CA ALA A 60 20.06 2.30 0.61
C ALA A 60 20.73 3.23 1.62
N GLY A 61 21.08 2.68 2.78
CA GLY A 61 21.90 3.35 3.77
C GLY A 61 23.24 3.72 3.16
N SER A 62 23.51 5.03 3.13
CA SER A 62 24.81 5.67 2.89
C SER A 62 25.86 5.26 3.92
#